data_AF-A0AAV4HJ47-F1
#
_entry.id   AF-A0AAV4HJ47-F1
#
_cell.length_a   1.000
_cell.length_b   1.000
_cell.length_c   1.000
_cell.angle_alpha   90.00
_cell.angle_beta   90.00
_cell.angle_gamma   90.00
#
_symmetry.space_group_name_H-M   'P 1'
#
loop_
_entity.id
_entity.type
_entity.pdbx_description
1 polymer ?
#
loop_
_entity_poly.entity_id
_entity_poly.type
_entity_poly.pdbx_seq_one_letter_code
_entity_poly.pdbx_strand_id
1 'polypeptide(L)'
;MYGKPRIVYDRYNNGPSTKDATHLRRSCGVVGPTIKFNPEMVCNARKEHLRGNPKNKQAFVQYLGDVLKKNGCQVLHAEGDADTLIVNTSVTCAVNVTTVVIGENTDLLVLLLHHADLRSRPLFLKSELKTKKHKVIDILSMKTRLGPLICNSLPFPHAIIGYDTTSRLFGVAKGLPLKKIKTDTDFKAAAETFCTKGKTTADIIALGEKALVSLYGG
;
A
#
# COMPACT_ATOMS: atom_id res chain seq x y z
N MET A 1 0.36 -26.44 -1.96
CA MET A 1 -0.81 -25.98 -1.19
C MET A 1 -0.34 -24.89 -0.23
N TYR A 2 -1.04 -23.76 -0.09
CA TYR A 2 -0.67 -22.73 0.89
C TYR A 2 -1.09 -23.15 2.31
N GLY A 3 -0.36 -22.68 3.33
CA GLY A 3 -0.81 -22.80 4.73
C GLY A 3 -2.01 -21.90 5.04
N LYS A 4 -2.48 -21.90 6.29
CA LYS A 4 -3.59 -21.02 6.70
C LYS A 4 -3.20 -19.54 6.49
N PRO A 5 -4.04 -18.74 5.80
CA PRO A 5 -3.68 -17.39 5.43
C PRO A 5 -3.69 -16.43 6.63
N ARG A 6 -2.93 -15.35 6.48
CA ARG A 6 -3.01 -14.14 7.31
C ARG A 6 -3.73 -13.07 6.50
N ILE A 7 -4.89 -12.63 6.95
CA ILE A 7 -5.72 -11.62 6.30
C ILE A 7 -5.56 -10.31 7.05
N VAL A 8 -5.35 -9.22 6.32
CA VAL A 8 -5.23 -7.88 6.90
C VAL A 8 -6.36 -7.01 6.35
N TYR A 9 -7.10 -6.36 7.24
CA TYR A 9 -8.14 -5.40 6.88
C TYR A 9 -7.75 -3.97 7.25
N ASP A 10 -8.21 -3.01 6.45
CA ASP A 10 -8.28 -1.61 6.85
C ASP A 10 -9.19 -1.46 8.08
N ARG A 11 -9.03 -0.35 8.80
CA ARG A 11 -9.97 0.10 9.83
C ARG A 11 -10.65 1.40 9.39
N TYR A 12 -11.96 1.46 9.61
CA TYR A 12 -12.83 2.55 9.16
C TYR A 12 -13.49 3.33 10.31
N ASN A 13 -13.21 2.97 11.56
CA ASN A 13 -13.88 3.50 12.75
C ASN A 13 -13.27 4.75 13.37
N ASN A 14 -12.00 5.02 13.05
CA ASN A 14 -11.23 6.06 13.72
C ASN A 14 -10.86 7.10 12.66
N GLY A 15 -11.48 8.28 12.77
CA GLY A 15 -11.09 9.47 12.03
C GLY A 15 -10.40 10.48 12.95
N PRO A 16 -9.55 11.37 12.41
CA PRO A 16 -9.21 11.49 10.98
C PRO A 16 -8.19 10.44 10.52
N SER A 17 -8.32 10.00 9.27
CA SER A 17 -7.40 9.08 8.57
C SER A 17 -6.82 9.72 7.31
N THR A 18 -5.60 9.32 6.92
CA THR A 18 -4.98 9.75 5.65
C THR A 18 -5.79 9.36 4.41
N LYS A 19 -6.77 8.44 4.54
CA LYS A 19 -7.68 8.03 3.47
C LYS A 19 -8.99 8.82 3.42
N ASP A 20 -9.27 9.73 4.36
CA ASP A 20 -10.59 10.38 4.44
C ASP A 20 -10.96 11.13 3.16
N ALA A 21 -10.02 11.89 2.59
CA ALA A 21 -10.22 12.59 1.32
C ALA A 21 -10.54 11.61 0.17
N THR A 22 -9.80 10.48 0.11
CA THR A 22 -10.03 9.43 -0.90
C THR A 22 -11.36 8.70 -0.67
N HIS A 23 -11.76 8.47 0.56
CA HIS A 23 -13.06 7.90 0.91
C HIS A 23 -14.20 8.83 0.52
N LEU A 24 -14.08 10.12 0.81
CA LEU A 24 -15.07 11.14 0.44
C LEU A 24 -15.22 11.19 -1.08
N ARG A 25 -14.10 11.31 -1.82
CA ARG A 25 -14.09 11.29 -3.29
C ARG A 25 -14.75 10.05 -3.87
N ARG A 26 -14.45 8.86 -3.33
CA ARG A 26 -15.01 7.57 -3.81
C ARG A 26 -16.49 7.39 -3.43
N SER A 27 -16.94 8.02 -2.36
CA SER A 27 -18.35 7.98 -1.92
C SER A 27 -19.23 9.01 -2.62
N CYS A 28 -18.65 10.03 -3.26
CA CYS A 28 -19.37 11.18 -3.80
C CYS A 28 -20.33 11.84 -2.78
N GLY A 29 -20.04 11.74 -1.48
CA GLY A 29 -20.90 12.22 -0.41
C GLY A 29 -22.14 11.36 -0.13
N VAL A 30 -22.35 10.25 -0.85
CA VAL A 30 -23.50 9.36 -0.67
C VAL A 30 -23.25 8.41 0.50
N VAL A 31 -24.06 8.53 1.55
CA VAL A 31 -24.02 7.63 2.72
C VAL A 31 -25.26 6.74 2.69
N GLY A 32 -25.05 5.43 2.56
CA GLY A 32 -26.12 4.44 2.63
C GLY A 32 -26.63 4.22 4.06
N PRO A 33 -27.83 3.61 4.22
CA PRO A 33 -28.37 3.28 5.54
C PRO A 33 -27.43 2.33 6.31
N THR A 34 -27.49 2.38 7.64
CA THR A 34 -26.69 1.48 8.48
C THR A 34 -27.22 0.05 8.37
N ILE A 35 -26.32 -0.91 8.15
CA ILE A 35 -26.63 -2.34 7.98
C ILE A 35 -26.20 -3.10 9.24
N LYS A 36 -27.09 -3.93 9.79
CA LYS A 36 -26.76 -4.86 10.88
C LYS A 36 -26.32 -6.19 10.28
N PHE A 37 -25.06 -6.57 10.48
CA PHE A 37 -24.55 -7.87 10.04
C PHE A 37 -24.90 -8.94 11.06
N ASN A 38 -25.58 -10.01 10.61
CA ASN A 38 -25.80 -11.22 11.39
C ASN A 38 -25.66 -12.46 10.48
N PRO A 39 -25.49 -13.68 11.04
CA PRO A 39 -25.24 -14.88 10.25
C PRO A 39 -26.35 -15.31 9.28
N GLU A 40 -27.59 -14.93 9.57
CA GLU A 40 -28.77 -15.30 8.80
C GLU A 40 -29.17 -14.21 7.77
N MET A 41 -28.46 -13.08 7.76
CA MET A 41 -28.81 -11.92 6.96
C MET A 41 -28.52 -12.17 5.48
N VAL A 42 -29.56 -12.04 4.65
CA VAL A 42 -29.40 -11.81 3.22
C VAL A 42 -29.26 -10.30 2.99
N CYS A 43 -28.06 -9.85 2.64
CA CYS A 43 -27.80 -8.43 2.40
C CYS A 43 -28.36 -7.99 1.05
N ASN A 44 -29.56 -7.39 1.07
CA ASN A 44 -30.22 -6.82 -0.12
C ASN A 44 -29.81 -5.36 -0.41
N ALA A 45 -28.85 -4.82 0.36
CA ALA A 45 -28.36 -3.47 0.14
C ALA A 45 -27.50 -3.38 -1.12
N ARG A 46 -27.63 -2.28 -1.86
CA ARG A 46 -26.74 -1.99 -2.99
C ARG A 46 -25.29 -1.90 -2.50
N LYS A 47 -24.37 -2.39 -3.34
CA LYS A 47 -22.94 -2.36 -3.09
C LYS A 47 -22.42 -0.95 -2.80
N GLU A 48 -22.96 0.08 -3.46
CA GLU A 48 -22.60 1.48 -3.18
C GLU A 48 -22.97 1.89 -1.74
N HIS A 49 -24.17 1.52 -1.26
CA HIS A 49 -24.64 1.85 0.08
C HIS A 49 -23.81 1.17 1.17
N LEU A 50 -23.40 -0.08 0.93
CA LEU A 50 -22.49 -0.81 1.81
C LEU A 50 -21.11 -0.11 1.89
N ARG A 51 -20.56 0.31 0.74
CA ARG A 51 -19.23 0.92 0.65
C ARG A 51 -19.18 2.39 1.07
N GLY A 52 -20.27 3.12 0.89
CA GLY A 52 -20.38 4.55 1.19
C GLY A 52 -20.51 4.86 2.68
N ASN A 53 -20.90 3.89 3.51
CA ASN A 53 -21.02 4.08 4.95
C ASN A 53 -19.83 3.43 5.71
N PRO A 54 -18.98 4.22 6.40
CA PRO A 54 -17.83 3.70 7.16
C PRO A 54 -18.20 2.68 8.24
N LYS A 55 -19.33 2.88 8.94
CA LYS A 55 -19.81 1.94 9.96
C LYS A 55 -20.15 0.59 9.34
N ASN A 56 -20.75 0.59 8.16
CA ASN A 56 -21.07 -0.64 7.43
C ASN A 56 -19.80 -1.36 6.98
N LYS A 57 -18.82 -0.62 6.42
CA LYS A 57 -17.53 -1.19 6.03
C LYS A 57 -16.84 -1.84 7.21
N GLN A 58 -16.80 -1.18 8.36
CA GLN A 58 -16.21 -1.77 9.55
C GLN A 58 -16.97 -3.01 10.01
N ALA A 59 -18.28 -2.90 10.21
CA ALA A 59 -19.06 -4.02 10.72
C ALA A 59 -18.95 -5.25 9.80
N PHE A 60 -18.86 -5.03 8.48
CA PHE A 60 -18.58 -6.08 7.51
C PHE A 60 -17.21 -6.73 7.71
N VAL A 61 -16.11 -5.95 7.79
CA VAL A 61 -14.77 -6.54 7.95
C VAL A 61 -14.58 -7.20 9.32
N GLN A 62 -15.25 -6.71 10.37
CA GLN A 62 -15.28 -7.36 11.69
C GLN A 62 -15.99 -8.71 11.60
N TYR A 63 -17.21 -8.73 11.07
CA TYR A 63 -17.98 -9.96 10.91
C TYR A 63 -17.23 -11.00 10.06
N LEU A 64 -16.72 -10.60 8.89
CA LEU A 64 -15.93 -11.48 8.03
C LEU A 64 -14.65 -11.94 8.72
N GLY A 65 -13.99 -11.07 9.46
CA GLY A 65 -12.83 -11.40 10.27
C GLY A 65 -13.12 -12.48 11.31
N ASP A 66 -14.24 -12.38 12.02
CA ASP A 66 -14.64 -13.37 13.03
C ASP A 66 -14.97 -14.73 12.40
N VAL A 67 -15.64 -14.74 11.24
CA VAL A 67 -15.88 -15.97 10.47
C VAL A 67 -14.56 -16.61 10.02
N LEU A 68 -13.61 -15.82 9.52
CA LEU A 68 -12.29 -16.32 9.10
C LEU A 68 -11.47 -16.86 10.27
N LYS A 69 -11.49 -16.19 11.43
CA LYS A 69 -10.85 -16.67 12.66
C LYS A 69 -11.45 -18.00 13.13
N LYS A 70 -12.77 -18.14 13.10
CA LYS A 70 -13.46 -19.41 13.41
C LYS A 70 -13.03 -20.56 12.48
N ASN A 71 -12.69 -20.25 11.23
CA ASN A 71 -12.14 -21.20 10.27
C ASN A 71 -10.60 -21.34 10.37
N GLY A 72 -9.99 -20.82 11.44
CA GLY A 72 -8.58 -20.98 11.77
C GLY A 72 -7.63 -20.06 11.01
N CYS A 73 -8.11 -19.06 10.27
CA CYS A 73 -7.27 -18.05 9.65
C CYS A 73 -6.80 -17.03 10.70
N GLN A 74 -5.64 -16.40 10.47
CA GLN A 74 -5.22 -15.25 11.27
C GLN A 74 -5.77 -13.98 10.63
N VAL A 75 -6.39 -13.11 11.43
CA VAL A 75 -6.93 -11.83 10.94
C VAL A 75 -6.33 -10.69 11.75
N LEU A 76 -5.77 -9.72 11.05
CA LEU A 76 -5.17 -8.50 11.57
C LEU A 76 -5.97 -7.29 11.08
N HIS A 77 -5.99 -6.22 11.88
CA HIS A 77 -6.61 -4.95 11.52
C HIS A 77 -5.55 -3.85 11.60
N ALA A 78 -5.36 -3.12 10.51
CA ALA A 78 -4.50 -1.94 10.49
C ALA A 78 -5.19 -0.78 11.23
N GLU A 79 -4.41 0.19 11.71
CA GLU A 79 -5.00 1.40 12.31
C GLU A 79 -5.61 2.34 11.25
N GLY A 80 -5.11 2.28 10.02
CA GLY A 80 -5.65 2.99 8.87
C GLY A 80 -5.56 2.12 7.61
N ASP A 81 -4.58 2.41 6.77
CA ASP A 81 -4.29 1.65 5.55
C ASP A 81 -3.64 0.28 5.83
N ALA A 82 -4.16 -0.77 5.19
CA ALA A 82 -3.68 -2.13 5.36
C ALA A 82 -2.32 -2.43 4.69
N ASP A 83 -1.89 -1.66 3.68
CA ASP A 83 -0.74 -2.03 2.83
C ASP A 83 0.55 -2.11 3.64
N THR A 84 0.76 -1.16 4.54
CA THR A 84 1.96 -1.18 5.42
C THR A 84 1.96 -2.39 6.34
N LEU A 85 0.80 -2.74 6.93
CA LEU A 85 0.69 -3.90 7.82
C LEU A 85 0.82 -5.22 7.04
N ILE A 86 0.28 -5.31 5.82
CA ILE A 86 0.48 -6.45 4.91
C ILE A 86 1.96 -6.65 4.64
N VAL A 87 2.67 -5.59 4.26
CA VAL A 87 4.10 -5.67 3.94
C VAL A 87 4.93 -6.04 5.16
N ASN A 88 4.75 -5.36 6.29
CA ASN A 88 5.49 -5.68 7.53
C ASN A 88 5.25 -7.13 7.97
N THR A 89 3.99 -7.59 7.90
CA THR A 89 3.65 -8.98 8.22
C THR A 89 4.35 -9.94 7.26
N SER A 90 4.33 -9.65 5.96
CA SER A 90 4.93 -10.50 4.94
C SER A 90 6.45 -10.59 5.04
N VAL A 91 7.13 -9.48 5.31
CA VAL A 91 8.59 -9.43 5.51
C VAL A 91 8.96 -10.20 6.77
N THR A 92 8.18 -10.06 7.85
CA THR A 92 8.38 -10.82 9.09
C THR A 92 8.17 -12.32 8.88
N CYS A 93 7.15 -12.73 8.12
CA CYS A 93 6.94 -14.13 7.74
C CYS A 93 8.12 -14.68 6.93
N ALA A 94 8.59 -13.89 5.95
CA ALA A 94 9.65 -14.27 5.03
C ALA A 94 10.98 -14.56 5.74
N VAL A 95 11.19 -14.10 6.96
CA VAL A 95 12.36 -14.50 7.77
C VAL A 95 12.44 -16.03 7.91
N ASN A 96 11.30 -16.69 8.12
CA ASN A 96 11.25 -18.10 8.46
C ASN A 96 10.64 -18.98 7.37
N VAL A 97 9.70 -18.46 6.58
CA VAL A 97 8.90 -19.25 5.64
C VAL A 97 8.72 -18.53 4.32
N THR A 98 8.78 -19.27 3.21
CA THR A 98 8.41 -18.75 1.88
C THR A 98 7.03 -18.12 1.92
N THR A 99 6.94 -16.84 1.56
CA THR A 99 5.75 -16.02 1.75
C THR A 99 5.21 -15.52 0.42
N VAL A 100 3.89 -15.59 0.25
CA VAL A 100 3.19 -15.03 -0.91
C VAL A 100 2.22 -13.96 -0.42
N VAL A 101 2.38 -12.75 -0.91
CA VAL A 101 1.46 -11.64 -0.73
C VAL A 101 0.48 -11.64 -1.89
N ILE A 102 -0.81 -11.65 -1.57
CA ILE A 102 -1.89 -11.54 -2.54
C ILE A 102 -2.45 -10.13 -2.47
N GLY A 103 -2.37 -9.40 -3.58
CA GLY A 103 -2.85 -8.03 -3.64
C GLY A 103 -2.66 -7.39 -5.00
N GLU A 104 -3.47 -6.37 -5.28
CA GLU A 104 -3.50 -5.65 -6.56
C GLU A 104 -2.92 -4.24 -6.48
N ASN A 105 -2.72 -3.70 -5.28
CA ASN A 105 -2.23 -2.34 -5.12
C ASN A 105 -0.75 -2.24 -5.54
N THR A 106 -0.42 -1.22 -6.32
CA THR A 106 0.98 -0.93 -6.70
C THR A 106 1.79 -0.47 -5.50
N ASP A 107 1.14 0.11 -4.49
CA ASP A 107 1.77 0.50 -3.22
C ASP A 107 2.42 -0.70 -2.54
N LEU A 108 1.79 -1.89 -2.60
CA LEU A 108 2.38 -3.14 -2.09
C LEU A 108 3.70 -3.47 -2.78
N LEU A 109 3.80 -3.33 -4.11
CA LEU A 109 5.05 -3.63 -4.82
C LEU A 109 6.17 -2.68 -4.39
N VAL A 110 5.87 -1.38 -4.29
CA VAL A 110 6.86 -0.36 -3.87
C VAL A 110 7.33 -0.63 -2.45
N LEU A 111 6.40 -0.86 -1.52
CA LEU A 111 6.68 -1.14 -0.12
C LEU A 111 7.43 -2.46 0.06
N LEU A 112 7.08 -3.52 -0.68
CA LEU A 112 7.79 -4.81 -0.65
C LEU A 112 9.24 -4.66 -1.14
N LEU A 113 9.45 -3.95 -2.25
CA LEU A 113 10.80 -3.69 -2.75
C LEU A 113 11.64 -2.87 -1.76
N HIS A 114 11.01 -1.91 -1.08
CA HIS A 114 11.67 -1.11 -0.05
C HIS A 114 12.04 -1.96 1.18
N HIS A 115 11.10 -2.71 1.76
CA HIS A 115 11.28 -3.39 3.05
C HIS A 115 11.84 -4.82 2.99
N ALA A 116 11.80 -5.52 1.86
CA ALA A 116 12.27 -6.91 1.81
C ALA A 116 13.78 -7.03 2.11
N ASP A 117 14.15 -8.04 2.91
CA ASP A 117 15.55 -8.42 3.15
C ASP A 117 15.96 -9.49 2.12
N LEU A 118 17.05 -9.26 1.40
CA LEU A 118 17.59 -10.21 0.41
C LEU A 118 18.07 -11.54 1.03
N ARG A 119 18.25 -11.58 2.35
CA ARG A 119 18.61 -12.79 3.11
C ARG A 119 17.40 -13.60 3.58
N SER A 120 16.18 -13.10 3.37
CA SER A 120 14.95 -13.80 3.75
C SER A 120 14.66 -15.01 2.85
N ARG A 121 13.71 -15.84 3.26
CA ARG A 121 13.11 -16.86 2.39
C ARG A 121 12.39 -16.20 1.20
N PRO A 122 12.11 -16.95 0.12
CA PRO A 122 11.45 -16.39 -1.05
C PRO A 122 10.15 -15.64 -0.72
N LEU A 123 10.02 -14.44 -1.28
CA LEU A 123 8.89 -13.54 -1.09
C LEU A 123 8.31 -13.17 -2.46
N PHE A 124 7.02 -13.45 -2.66
CA PHE A 124 6.34 -13.21 -3.92
C PHE A 124 5.16 -12.26 -3.75
N LEU A 125 4.92 -11.41 -4.74
CA LEU A 125 3.66 -10.68 -4.91
C LEU A 125 2.87 -11.32 -6.05
N LYS A 126 1.63 -11.69 -5.79
CA LYS A 126 0.73 -12.32 -6.77
C LYS A 126 -0.55 -11.52 -6.92
N SER A 127 -0.91 -11.28 -8.19
CA SER A 127 -2.24 -10.79 -8.60
C SER A 127 -3.21 -11.96 -8.82
N GLU A 128 -4.44 -11.82 -8.34
CA GLU A 128 -5.54 -12.78 -8.50
C GLU A 128 -6.68 -12.27 -9.39
N LEU A 129 -6.50 -11.13 -10.07
CA LEU A 129 -7.44 -10.68 -11.10
C LEU A 129 -7.53 -11.68 -12.25
N LYS A 130 -8.73 -12.24 -12.44
CA LYS A 130 -9.06 -13.25 -13.47
C LYS A 130 -8.78 -12.82 -14.92
N THR A 131 -8.57 -11.54 -15.18
CA THR A 131 -8.53 -10.95 -16.53
C THR A 131 -7.13 -10.73 -17.09
N LYS A 132 -6.06 -10.91 -16.29
CA LYS A 132 -4.66 -10.81 -16.73
C LYS A 132 -3.95 -12.12 -16.43
N LYS A 133 -3.02 -12.53 -17.30
CA LYS A 133 -2.09 -13.63 -17.00
C LYS A 133 -1.60 -13.47 -15.56
N HIS A 134 -1.82 -14.47 -14.70
CA HIS A 134 -1.46 -14.44 -13.28
C HIS A 134 -0.04 -13.89 -13.14
N LYS A 135 0.08 -12.63 -12.71
CA LYS A 135 1.38 -11.99 -12.59
C LYS A 135 1.90 -12.31 -11.19
N VAL A 136 2.85 -13.23 -11.14
CA VAL A 136 3.66 -13.50 -9.95
C VAL A 136 4.97 -12.73 -10.12
N ILE A 137 5.29 -11.91 -9.13
CA ILE A 137 6.53 -11.14 -9.06
C ILE A 137 7.37 -11.72 -7.92
N ASP A 138 8.56 -12.21 -8.25
CA ASP A 138 9.59 -12.51 -7.27
C ASP A 138 10.19 -11.19 -6.77
N ILE A 139 9.93 -10.86 -5.51
CA ILE A 139 10.35 -9.60 -4.90
C ILE A 139 11.86 -9.57 -4.71
N LEU A 140 12.48 -10.69 -4.32
CA LEU A 140 13.91 -10.73 -4.05
C LEU A 140 14.69 -10.64 -5.36
N SER A 141 14.29 -11.38 -6.39
CA SER A 141 14.87 -11.29 -7.74
C SER A 141 14.76 -9.87 -8.30
N MET A 142 13.59 -9.24 -8.17
CA MET A 142 13.38 -7.87 -8.64
C MET A 142 14.22 -6.85 -7.84
N LYS A 143 14.29 -7.00 -6.51
CA LYS A 143 15.12 -6.15 -5.64
C LYS A 143 16.60 -6.27 -5.99
N THR A 144 17.10 -7.48 -6.21
CA THR A 144 18.48 -7.72 -6.66
C THR A 144 18.76 -7.03 -7.99
N ARG A 145 17.85 -7.14 -8.98
CA ARG A 145 18.05 -6.51 -10.29
C ARG A 145 17.99 -4.99 -10.25
N LEU A 146 17.15 -4.40 -9.40
CA LEU A 146 17.05 -2.95 -9.26
C LEU A 146 18.19 -2.36 -8.42
N GLY A 147 18.74 -3.15 -7.50
CA GLY A 147 19.77 -2.74 -6.57
C GLY A 147 19.20 -2.06 -5.32
N PRO A 148 19.89 -2.20 -4.16
CA PRO A 148 19.40 -1.75 -2.86
C PRO A 148 19.20 -0.23 -2.80
N LEU A 149 20.06 0.56 -3.46
CA LEU A 149 19.95 2.03 -3.45
C LEU A 149 18.63 2.50 -4.09
N ILE A 150 18.31 1.99 -5.28
CA ILE A 150 17.06 2.35 -5.96
C ILE A 150 15.86 1.90 -5.12
N CYS A 151 15.85 0.65 -4.65
CA CYS A 151 14.75 0.13 -3.84
C CYS A 151 14.52 0.91 -2.54
N ASN A 152 15.59 1.33 -1.87
CA ASN A 152 15.49 2.13 -0.64
C ASN A 152 14.89 3.51 -0.93
N SER A 153 15.18 4.09 -2.09
CA SER A 153 14.70 5.41 -2.48
C SER A 153 13.36 5.41 -3.23
N LEU A 154 12.78 4.25 -3.58
CA LEU A 154 11.51 4.14 -4.33
C LEU A 154 10.29 4.85 -3.71
N PRO A 155 10.11 4.92 -2.37
CA PRO A 155 8.97 5.64 -1.78
C PRO A 155 8.90 7.11 -2.19
N PHE A 156 10.06 7.76 -2.40
CA PHE A 156 10.14 9.17 -2.76
C PHE A 156 9.55 9.50 -4.15
N PRO A 157 10.02 8.92 -5.28
CA PRO A 157 9.40 9.16 -6.57
C PRO A 157 7.96 8.62 -6.63
N HIS A 158 7.63 7.58 -5.86
CA HIS A 158 6.24 7.08 -5.78
C HIS A 158 5.29 8.12 -5.18
N ALA A 159 5.69 8.79 -4.10
CA ALA A 159 4.94 9.89 -3.51
C ALA A 159 4.71 11.06 -4.48
N ILE A 160 5.70 11.37 -5.33
CA ILE A 160 5.65 12.40 -6.37
C ILE A 160 4.72 12.03 -7.53
N ILE A 161 4.73 10.76 -7.95
CA ILE A 161 3.87 10.24 -9.02
C ILE A 161 2.41 10.16 -8.58
N GLY A 162 2.16 10.24 -7.27
CA GLY A 162 0.86 10.16 -6.64
C GLY A 162 0.47 8.72 -6.35
N TYR A 163 0.00 8.48 -5.13
CA TYR A 163 -0.60 7.22 -4.67
C TYR A 163 -1.93 7.49 -3.95
N ASP A 164 -2.48 6.53 -3.22
CA ASP A 164 -3.83 6.63 -2.66
C ASP A 164 -4.07 7.84 -1.74
N THR A 165 -3.01 8.46 -1.19
CA THR A 165 -3.09 9.66 -0.33
C THR A 165 -2.47 10.94 -0.92
N THR A 166 -1.74 10.84 -2.04
CA THR A 166 -1.13 12.01 -2.69
C THR A 166 -1.52 12.12 -4.15
N SER A 167 -1.88 13.33 -4.58
CA SER A 167 -2.08 13.60 -6.00
C SER A 167 -0.75 13.62 -6.75
N ARG A 168 -0.79 13.23 -8.01
CA ARG A 168 0.34 13.42 -8.92
C ARG A 168 0.57 14.91 -9.19
N LEU A 169 1.84 15.29 -9.35
CA LEU A 169 2.20 16.63 -9.79
C LEU A 169 1.72 16.94 -11.21
N PHE A 170 1.16 18.14 -11.39
CA PHE A 170 0.68 18.63 -12.69
C PHE A 170 1.84 18.77 -13.68
N GLY A 171 1.67 18.33 -14.92
CA GLY A 171 2.69 18.43 -15.97
C GLY A 171 3.86 17.44 -15.89
N VAL A 172 3.98 16.63 -14.82
CA VAL A 172 5.10 15.69 -14.64
C VAL A 172 4.72 14.29 -15.12
N ALA A 173 5.43 13.73 -16.10
CA ALA A 173 5.25 12.35 -16.59
C ALA A 173 5.54 11.29 -15.51
N LYS A 174 4.76 10.19 -15.41
CA LYS A 174 4.98 9.13 -14.37
C LYS A 174 6.38 8.53 -14.42
N GLY A 175 6.94 8.39 -15.63
CA GLY A 175 8.29 7.85 -15.81
C GLY A 175 9.41 8.80 -15.45
N LEU A 176 9.14 10.11 -15.33
CA LEU A 176 10.19 11.12 -15.13
C LEU A 176 10.86 11.01 -13.74
N PRO A 177 10.14 10.95 -12.61
CA PRO A 177 10.77 10.75 -11.31
C PRO A 177 11.55 9.42 -11.22
N LEU A 178 11.02 8.35 -11.84
CA LEU A 178 11.70 7.03 -11.91
C LEU A 178 12.94 7.03 -12.80
N LYS A 179 13.02 7.94 -13.77
CA LYS A 179 14.23 8.16 -14.57
C LYS A 179 15.24 8.98 -13.77
N LYS A 180 14.79 10.08 -13.15
CA LYS A 180 15.64 10.98 -12.37
C LYS A 180 16.38 10.28 -11.23
N ILE A 181 15.71 9.43 -10.46
CA ILE A 181 16.35 8.65 -9.40
C ILE A 181 17.53 7.79 -9.89
N LYS A 182 17.61 7.48 -11.19
CA LYS A 182 18.70 6.72 -11.81
C LYS A 182 19.76 7.60 -12.45
N THR A 183 19.41 8.80 -12.94
CA THR A 183 20.27 9.61 -13.81
C THR A 183 20.71 10.94 -13.20
N ASP A 184 20.04 11.41 -12.15
CA ASP A 184 20.21 12.73 -11.55
C ASP A 184 20.70 12.57 -10.10
N THR A 185 21.95 12.97 -9.86
CA THR A 185 22.62 12.81 -8.57
C THR A 185 21.95 13.59 -7.45
N ASP A 186 21.48 14.82 -7.74
CA ASP A 186 20.83 15.68 -6.77
C ASP A 186 19.45 15.14 -6.39
N PHE A 187 18.68 14.69 -7.38
CA PHE A 187 17.37 14.06 -7.15
C PHE A 187 17.52 12.76 -6.35
N LYS A 188 18.56 11.97 -6.64
CA LYS A 188 18.87 10.76 -5.88
C LYS A 188 19.27 11.07 -4.44
N ALA A 189 20.13 12.08 -4.21
CA ALA A 189 20.53 12.51 -2.88
C ALA A 189 19.34 13.01 -2.04
N ALA A 190 18.39 13.73 -2.67
CA ALA A 190 17.15 14.13 -2.04
C ALA A 190 16.29 12.90 -1.64
N ALA A 191 16.16 11.92 -2.54
CA ALA A 191 15.42 10.70 -2.27
C ALA A 191 16.03 9.85 -1.14
N GLU A 192 17.35 9.70 -1.10
CA GLU A 192 18.07 9.01 -0.03
C GLU A 192 17.90 9.72 1.33
N THR A 193 17.99 11.05 1.32
CA THR A 193 17.81 11.85 2.53
C THR A 193 16.38 11.71 3.07
N PHE A 194 15.38 11.77 2.19
CA PHE A 194 13.97 11.60 2.55
C PHE A 194 13.69 10.25 3.22
N CYS A 195 14.35 9.18 2.76
CA CYS A 195 14.18 7.83 3.31
C CYS A 195 15.07 7.54 4.55
N THR A 196 15.87 8.51 5.00
CA THR A 196 16.75 8.37 6.16
C THR A 196 16.08 8.89 7.44
N LYS A 197 16.17 8.12 8.53
CA LYS A 197 15.63 8.54 9.85
C LYS A 197 16.43 9.72 10.43
N GLY A 198 15.77 10.55 11.24
CA GLY A 198 16.42 11.62 12.01
C GLY A 198 16.67 12.92 11.24
N LYS A 199 16.05 13.10 10.06
CA LYS A 199 16.10 14.36 9.33
C LYS A 199 15.08 15.36 9.87
N THR A 200 15.44 16.63 9.86
CA THR A 200 14.54 17.69 10.31
C THR A 200 13.48 17.98 9.25
N THR A 201 12.34 18.54 9.66
CA THR A 201 11.31 18.99 8.71
C THR A 201 11.86 20.03 7.74
N ALA A 202 12.76 20.91 8.19
CA ALA A 202 13.39 21.92 7.33
C ALA A 202 14.25 21.28 6.23
N ASP A 203 15.05 20.26 6.56
CA ASP A 203 15.85 19.53 5.57
C ASP A 203 14.97 18.86 4.51
N ILE A 204 13.87 18.25 4.95
CA ILE A 204 12.92 17.57 4.07
C ILE A 204 12.24 18.56 3.13
N ILE A 205 11.85 19.74 3.61
CA ILE A 205 11.23 20.79 2.80
C ILE A 205 12.23 21.29 1.75
N ALA A 206 13.42 21.73 2.19
CA ALA A 206 14.42 22.31 1.28
C ALA A 206 14.85 21.33 0.18
N LEU A 207 15.10 20.06 0.53
CA LEU A 207 15.45 19.02 -0.44
C LEU A 207 14.28 18.63 -1.33
N GLY A 208 13.07 18.61 -0.76
CA GLY A 208 11.83 18.40 -1.50
C GLY A 208 11.63 19.45 -2.57
N GLU A 209 11.72 20.73 -2.22
CA GLU A 209 11.61 21.87 -3.14
C GLU A 209 12.63 21.75 -4.28
N LYS A 210 13.91 21.52 -3.95
CA LYS A 210 14.97 21.35 -4.96
C LYS A 210 14.67 20.18 -5.90
N ALA A 211 14.25 19.04 -5.36
CA ALA A 211 13.91 17.87 -6.16
C ALA A 211 12.71 18.14 -7.08
N LEU A 212 11.69 18.85 -6.59
CA LEU A 212 10.51 19.23 -7.35
C LEU A 212 10.84 20.20 -8.48
N VAL A 213 11.61 21.26 -8.23
CA VAL A 213 12.09 22.21 -9.24
C VAL A 213 12.81 21.48 -10.37
N SER A 214 13.66 20.52 -10.02
CA SER A 214 14.39 19.72 -11.01
C SER A 214 13.47 18.94 -11.97
N LEU A 215 12.24 18.58 -11.56
CA LEU A 215 11.27 17.88 -12.41
C LEU A 215 10.65 18.79 -13.48
N TYR A 216 10.76 20.10 -13.34
CA TYR A 216 10.24 21.10 -14.27
C TYR A 216 11.31 21.74 -15.15
N GLY A 217 12.56 21.28 -15.06
CA GLY A 217 13.65 21.76 -15.91
C GLY A 217 14.71 22.59 -15.18
N GLY A 218 14.53 22.87 -13.89
CA GLY A 218 15.45 23.70 -13.10
C GLY A 218 15.00 25.16 -13.04
#